data_AF-A0A7C6YFJ8-F1
#
_entry.id   AF-A0A7C6YFJ8-F1
#
_cell.length_a   1.000
_cell.length_b   1.000
_cell.length_c   1.000
_cell.angle_alpha   90.00
_cell.angle_beta   90.00
_cell.angle_gamma   90.00
#
_symmetry.space_group_name_H-M   'P 1'
#
loop_
_entity.id
_entity.type
_entity.pdbx_description
1 polymer ?
#
loop_
_entity_poly.entity_id
_entity_poly.type
_entity_poly.pdbx_seq_one_letter_code
_entity_poly.pdbx_strand_id
1 'polypeptide(L)'
;MKKRLLSVLLTLVVLLSCAEVSFSAQDAALIAAVDGTASYVYRTVSDPQVGSIGGEWAVLGLARSGYAVPDSYFQTYYETLSEYVQKKNGVLDERKYTEYSRVVFALSSIGKDPTDVGGHNLLLPLADFDRTVWQGINGPVWALIALDSRDYTLPHNPDAEVQATRQMYIDYILARQLADGGWSLAGRIGGPGPSDPDITGMALQALAKYQSQPAVKRATDEALACMSRQQNAQGGFTGGTVSTLESTVQMLVALGELGIPLDDARFVKNGFTILDDVLSYRKADGSFGHTGEDSPTNQMSTEQGLYGLVSALRAAKGSNSLYRMGDARKIASGAAQDTPTGLPGKHADVHAVPVTAPGTTFPDIRGHLSQTAIEALAATGIINGKSPDRFDPDASMTRAEFATIVTRGLGLTPAHSGVFTDVTADAWYAGFIGTANSYGIVNGVGNGLFAPQGTMSMQEAVTMVARAAKLCGMDTTLSPSETTDTLDRLFGREIPIAPWAMDSYAFCLRSGILELTKENLEPTRIIRRSEISQMLYNLLDAAELLAK
;
A
#
# COMPACT_ATOMS: atom_id res chain seq x y z
N MET A 1 19.90 -37.14 -39.32
CA MET A 1 19.53 -36.95 -37.89
C MET A 1 19.67 -35.50 -37.40
N LYS A 2 20.78 -34.79 -37.64
CA LYS A 2 21.01 -33.41 -37.12
C LYS A 2 19.97 -32.35 -37.52
N LYS A 3 19.43 -32.38 -38.75
CA LYS A 3 18.39 -31.41 -39.19
C LYS A 3 17.01 -31.64 -38.57
N ARG A 4 16.64 -32.89 -38.26
CA ARG A 4 15.37 -33.21 -37.58
C ARG A 4 15.42 -32.86 -36.09
N LEU A 5 16.58 -32.98 -35.45
CA LEU A 5 16.78 -32.57 -34.06
C LEU A 5 16.66 -31.06 -33.88
N LEU A 6 17.19 -30.29 -34.83
CA LEU A 6 17.12 -28.81 -34.81
C LEU A 6 15.69 -28.31 -34.99
N SER A 7 14.89 -28.94 -35.86
CA SER A 7 13.48 -28.61 -36.02
C SER A 7 12.66 -28.91 -34.77
N VAL A 8 12.87 -30.04 -34.11
CA VAL A 8 12.18 -30.37 -32.84
C VAL A 8 12.58 -29.41 -31.72
N LEU A 9 13.85 -28.99 -31.65
CA LEU A 9 14.31 -28.01 -30.67
C LEU A 9 13.70 -26.62 -30.93
N LEU A 10 13.58 -26.20 -32.20
CA LEU A 10 12.96 -24.92 -32.56
C LEU A 10 11.45 -24.93 -32.24
N THR A 11 10.76 -26.05 -32.46
CA THR A 11 9.34 -26.19 -32.10
C THR A 11 9.14 -26.18 -30.58
N LEU A 12 10.06 -26.78 -29.81
CA LEU A 12 10.00 -26.73 -28.34
C LEU A 12 10.26 -25.32 -27.80
N VAL A 13 11.21 -24.57 -28.39
CA VAL A 13 11.51 -23.18 -27.99
C VAL A 13 10.34 -22.25 -28.32
N VAL A 14 9.66 -22.45 -29.45
CA VAL A 14 8.45 -21.68 -29.80
C VAL A 14 7.25 -22.06 -28.93
N LEU A 15 7.11 -23.33 -28.53
CA LEU A 15 6.07 -23.77 -27.59
C LEU A 15 6.32 -23.30 -26.14
N LEU A 16 7.58 -23.09 -25.76
CA LEU A 16 7.96 -22.54 -24.44
C LEU A 16 7.95 -21.00 -24.40
N SER A 17 8.04 -20.31 -25.54
CA SER A 17 7.95 -18.84 -25.62
C SER A 17 6.52 -18.30 -25.77
N CYS A 18 5.51 -19.16 -25.84
CA CYS A 18 4.10 -18.77 -26.01
C CYS A 18 3.19 -19.20 -24.86
N ALA A 19 3.75 -19.54 -23.69
CA ALA A 19 2.99 -19.53 -22.45
C ALA A 19 2.91 -18.08 -21.93
N GLU A 20 2.32 -17.18 -22.73
CA GLU A 20 1.72 -16.00 -22.10
C GLU A 20 0.57 -16.54 -21.26
N VAL A 21 0.69 -16.41 -19.94
CA VAL A 21 -0.45 -16.59 -19.03
C VAL A 21 -1.48 -15.57 -19.49
N SER A 22 -2.46 -16.05 -20.25
CA SER A 22 -3.56 -15.21 -20.72
C SER A 22 -4.36 -14.83 -19.49
N PHE A 23 -4.14 -13.62 -18.97
CA PHE A 23 -4.92 -13.07 -17.86
C PHE A 23 -6.35 -12.85 -18.32
N SER A 24 -7.33 -13.40 -17.61
CA SER A 24 -8.72 -13.12 -17.91
C SER A 24 -9.06 -11.66 -17.56
N ALA A 25 -10.09 -11.11 -18.19
CA ALA A 25 -10.57 -9.76 -17.85
C ALA A 25 -11.00 -9.65 -16.37
N GLN A 26 -11.48 -10.75 -15.77
CA GLN A 26 -11.82 -10.82 -14.35
C GLN A 26 -10.56 -10.77 -13.48
N ASP A 27 -9.49 -11.46 -13.86
CA ASP A 27 -8.22 -11.39 -13.12
C ASP A 27 -7.60 -9.99 -13.18
N ALA A 28 -7.70 -9.31 -14.33
CA ALA A 28 -7.24 -7.93 -14.47
C ALA A 28 -8.04 -6.96 -13.58
N ALA A 29 -9.37 -7.14 -13.50
CA ALA A 29 -10.22 -6.34 -12.61
C ALA A 29 -9.90 -6.57 -11.13
N LEU A 30 -9.67 -7.83 -10.73
CA LEU A 30 -9.30 -8.17 -9.35
C LEU A 30 -7.91 -7.61 -8.97
N ILE A 31 -6.94 -7.67 -9.89
CA ILE A 31 -5.62 -7.05 -9.69
C ILE A 31 -5.78 -5.54 -9.50
N ALA A 32 -6.52 -4.85 -10.38
CA ALA A 32 -6.76 -3.42 -10.26
C ALA A 32 -7.49 -3.05 -8.95
N ALA A 33 -8.43 -3.90 -8.49
CA ALA A 33 -9.09 -3.71 -7.21
C ALA A 33 -8.12 -3.83 -6.04
N VAL A 34 -7.25 -4.86 -6.03
CA VAL A 34 -6.19 -5.04 -5.03
C VAL A 34 -5.22 -3.88 -5.04
N ASP A 35 -4.66 -3.50 -6.20
CA ASP A 35 -3.67 -2.43 -6.33
C ASP A 35 -4.23 -1.08 -5.89
N GLY A 36 -5.46 -0.74 -6.32
CA GLY A 36 -6.10 0.51 -5.89
C GLY A 36 -6.38 0.55 -4.39
N THR A 37 -6.76 -0.58 -3.79
CA THR A 37 -7.01 -0.66 -2.34
C THR A 37 -5.70 -0.63 -1.55
N ALA A 38 -4.68 -1.37 -1.99
CA ALA A 38 -3.35 -1.39 -1.39
C ALA A 38 -2.70 0.00 -1.46
N SER A 39 -2.84 0.70 -2.59
CA SER A 39 -2.38 2.09 -2.73
C SER A 39 -3.09 3.04 -1.76
N TYR A 40 -4.41 2.90 -1.60
CA TYR A 40 -5.16 3.68 -0.63
C TYR A 40 -4.67 3.42 0.80
N VAL A 41 -4.55 2.15 1.20
CA VAL A 41 -4.09 1.76 2.55
C VAL A 41 -2.67 2.25 2.79
N TYR A 42 -1.75 2.07 1.85
CA TYR A 42 -0.37 2.54 2.00
C TYR A 42 -0.28 4.07 2.13
N ARG A 43 -1.09 4.83 1.38
CA ARG A 43 -1.12 6.30 1.47
C ARG A 43 -1.72 6.80 2.77
N THR A 44 -2.75 6.13 3.28
CA THR A 44 -3.49 6.57 4.47
C THR A 44 -2.92 6.02 5.78
N VAL A 45 -2.17 4.92 5.69
CA VAL A 45 -1.41 4.29 6.78
C VAL A 45 0.06 4.31 6.40
N SER A 46 0.64 5.51 6.24
CA SER A 46 2.06 5.68 5.86
C SER A 46 3.01 5.40 7.03
N ASP A 47 2.52 5.46 8.26
CA ASP A 47 3.24 5.17 9.49
C ASP A 47 2.50 4.09 10.30
N PRO A 48 2.83 2.80 10.10
CA PRO A 48 2.10 1.69 10.70
C PRO A 48 2.38 1.58 12.20
N GLN A 49 1.31 1.53 13.00
CA GLN A 49 1.36 1.49 14.46
C GLN A 49 1.00 0.10 15.00
N VAL A 50 1.28 -0.17 16.28
CA VAL A 50 0.80 -1.40 16.94
C VAL A 50 -0.67 -1.23 17.32
N GLY A 51 -1.57 -1.87 16.57
CA GLY A 51 -3.01 -1.69 16.76
C GLY A 51 -3.84 -2.26 15.62
N SER A 52 -5.09 -2.63 15.90
CA SER A 52 -5.91 -3.31 14.88
C SER A 52 -6.12 -2.45 13.64
N ILE A 53 -6.42 -1.17 13.81
CA ILE A 53 -6.61 -0.20 12.72
C ILE A 53 -5.30 0.56 12.53
N GLY A 54 -4.82 0.69 11.29
CA GLY A 54 -3.59 1.39 10.96
C GLY A 54 -2.32 0.63 11.35
N GLY A 55 -2.45 -0.68 11.59
CA GLY A 55 -1.37 -1.53 12.06
C GLY A 55 -1.37 -2.89 11.38
N GLU A 56 -1.61 -3.94 12.17
CA GLU A 56 -1.37 -5.33 11.79
C GLU A 56 -2.21 -5.79 10.58
N TRP A 57 -3.44 -5.30 10.41
CA TRP A 57 -4.27 -5.63 9.24
C TRP A 57 -3.75 -4.94 7.97
N ALA A 58 -3.37 -3.66 8.06
CA ALA A 58 -2.70 -2.95 6.98
C ALA A 58 -1.39 -3.66 6.58
N VAL A 59 -0.54 -3.99 7.55
CA VAL A 59 0.73 -4.70 7.33
C VAL A 59 0.50 -6.05 6.66
N LEU A 60 -0.46 -6.85 7.14
CA LEU A 60 -0.83 -8.12 6.52
C LEU A 60 -1.28 -7.93 5.06
N GLY A 61 -2.26 -7.05 4.83
CA GLY A 61 -2.83 -6.82 3.50
C GLY A 61 -1.77 -6.34 2.51
N LEU A 62 -0.96 -5.36 2.91
CA LEU A 62 0.12 -4.78 2.08
C LEU A 62 1.25 -5.78 1.81
N ALA A 63 1.68 -6.55 2.81
CA ALA A 63 2.76 -7.53 2.62
C ALA A 63 2.35 -8.67 1.69
N ARG A 64 1.05 -9.00 1.63
CA ARG A 64 0.52 -10.15 0.89
C ARG A 64 -0.11 -9.81 -0.46
N SER A 65 -0.35 -8.53 -0.75
CA SER A 65 -1.05 -8.08 -1.96
C SER A 65 -0.24 -8.21 -3.25
N GLY A 66 1.10 -8.18 -3.15
CA GLY A 66 1.98 -8.03 -4.31
C GLY A 66 2.09 -6.58 -4.80
N TYR A 67 1.40 -5.64 -4.15
CA TYR A 67 1.60 -4.21 -4.34
C TYR A 67 2.99 -3.81 -3.84
N ALA A 68 3.65 -2.91 -4.57
CA ALA A 68 5.03 -2.53 -4.31
C ALA A 68 5.13 -1.58 -3.11
N VAL A 69 5.20 -2.16 -1.92
CA VAL A 69 5.49 -1.45 -0.67
C VAL A 69 6.97 -1.60 -0.33
N PRO A 70 7.69 -0.49 -0.05
CA PRO A 70 9.09 -0.52 0.35
C PRO A 70 9.33 -1.39 1.59
N ASP A 71 10.48 -2.07 1.66
CA ASP A 71 10.86 -2.85 2.85
C ASP A 71 10.96 -1.96 4.11
N SER A 72 11.33 -0.68 3.95
CA SER A 72 11.40 0.29 5.04
C SER A 72 10.07 0.46 5.76
N TYR A 73 8.93 0.41 5.06
CA TYR A 73 7.60 0.48 5.68
C TYR A 73 7.39 -0.64 6.72
N PHE A 74 7.72 -1.87 6.34
CA PHE A 74 7.56 -3.03 7.21
C PHE A 74 8.64 -3.08 8.29
N GLN A 75 9.83 -2.54 8.01
CA GLN A 75 10.89 -2.39 9.00
C GLN A 75 10.50 -1.34 10.07
N THR A 76 9.90 -0.21 9.68
CA THR A 76 9.32 0.78 10.61
C THR A 76 8.29 0.13 11.52
N TYR A 77 7.34 -0.63 10.96
CA TYR A 77 6.38 -1.38 11.78
C TYR A 77 7.09 -2.31 12.79
N TYR A 78 8.09 -3.08 12.34
CA TYR A 78 8.83 -4.01 13.19
C TYR A 78 9.58 -3.30 14.33
N GLU A 79 10.16 -2.14 14.07
CA GLU A 79 10.85 -1.31 15.08
C GLU A 79 9.86 -0.73 16.08
N THR A 80 8.77 -0.11 15.61
CA THR A 80 7.67 0.38 16.44
C THR A 80 7.12 -0.73 17.34
N LEU A 81 6.93 -1.93 16.79
CA LEU A 81 6.50 -3.10 17.55
C LEU A 81 7.54 -3.54 18.58
N SER A 82 8.81 -3.60 18.20
CA SER A 82 9.89 -4.00 19.11
C SER A 82 9.99 -3.06 20.32
N GLU A 83 9.90 -1.76 20.10
CA GLU A 83 9.85 -0.75 21.16
C GLU A 83 8.59 -0.88 22.02
N TYR A 84 7.44 -1.10 21.39
CA TYR A 84 6.17 -1.32 22.10
C TYR A 84 6.25 -2.55 23.02
N VAL A 85 6.78 -3.67 22.52
CA VAL A 85 6.96 -4.92 23.27
C VAL A 85 7.90 -4.71 24.45
N GLN A 86 9.04 -4.04 24.25
CA GLN A 86 9.98 -3.70 25.32
C GLN A 86 9.34 -2.84 26.41
N LYS A 87 8.63 -1.78 26.01
CA LYS A 87 7.90 -0.89 26.94
C LYS A 87 6.84 -1.63 27.74
N LYS A 88 6.26 -2.67 27.15
CA LYS A 88 5.27 -3.57 27.76
C LYS A 88 5.89 -4.76 28.50
N ASN A 89 7.22 -4.88 28.53
CA ASN A 89 7.94 -6.00 29.11
C ASN A 89 7.42 -7.36 28.59
N GLY A 90 7.12 -7.45 27.29
CA GLY A 90 6.57 -8.65 26.65
C GLY A 90 5.08 -8.91 26.88
N VAL A 91 4.39 -8.15 27.73
CA VAL A 91 2.97 -8.35 28.05
C VAL A 91 2.09 -7.43 27.20
N LEU A 92 1.65 -7.91 26.03
CA LEU A 92 0.83 -7.11 25.11
C LEU A 92 -0.55 -6.76 25.71
N ASP A 93 -1.20 -7.73 26.35
CA ASP A 93 -2.44 -7.57 27.10
C ASP A 93 -2.55 -8.71 28.15
N GLU A 94 -3.17 -8.42 29.30
CA GLU A 94 -3.35 -9.38 30.40
C GLU A 94 -4.49 -10.38 30.16
N ARG A 95 -5.41 -10.07 29.25
CA ARG A 95 -6.64 -10.84 28.98
C ARG A 95 -6.90 -11.06 27.50
N LYS A 96 -6.41 -10.19 26.62
CA LYS A 96 -6.61 -10.29 25.17
C LYS A 96 -5.45 -10.99 24.50
N TYR A 97 -5.40 -12.31 24.61
CA TYR A 97 -4.35 -13.12 24.01
C TYR A 97 -4.38 -13.09 22.47
N THR A 98 -5.51 -12.69 21.88
CA THR A 98 -5.59 -12.34 20.46
C THR A 98 -4.61 -11.25 20.03
N GLU A 99 -4.12 -10.38 20.93
CA GLU A 99 -3.08 -9.39 20.62
C GLU A 99 -1.75 -10.05 20.21
N TYR A 100 -1.37 -11.16 20.87
CA TYR A 100 -0.19 -11.94 20.48
C TYR A 100 -0.39 -12.58 19.11
N SER A 101 -1.54 -13.24 18.89
CA SER A 101 -1.87 -13.81 17.59
C SER A 101 -1.81 -12.75 16.48
N ARG A 102 -2.31 -11.54 16.77
CA ARG A 102 -2.36 -10.39 15.87
C ARG A 102 -0.98 -9.96 15.38
N VAL A 103 -0.08 -9.77 16.33
CA VAL A 103 1.31 -9.44 16.03
C VAL A 103 2.02 -10.58 15.29
N VAL A 104 1.81 -11.83 15.72
CA VAL A 104 2.46 -13.00 15.11
C VAL A 104 2.16 -13.12 13.62
N PHE A 105 0.91 -12.92 13.18
CA PHE A 105 0.61 -12.99 11.76
C PHE A 105 1.16 -11.82 10.95
N ALA A 106 1.24 -10.61 11.53
CA ALA A 106 1.85 -9.46 10.87
C ALA A 106 3.36 -9.66 10.69
N LEU A 107 4.04 -10.16 11.73
CA LEU A 107 5.46 -10.56 11.65
C LEU A 107 5.68 -11.65 10.60
N SER A 108 4.77 -12.64 10.57
CA SER A 108 4.83 -13.74 9.62
C SER A 108 4.67 -13.29 8.18
N SER A 109 3.83 -12.29 7.91
CA SER A 109 3.58 -11.79 6.54
C SER A 109 4.78 -11.03 5.97
N ILE A 110 5.58 -10.42 6.84
CA ILE A 110 6.81 -9.69 6.49
C ILE A 110 8.09 -10.51 6.71
N GLY A 111 7.96 -11.76 7.13
CA GLY A 111 9.08 -12.70 7.29
C GLY A 111 9.94 -12.49 8.54
N LYS A 112 9.48 -11.69 9.52
CA LYS A 112 10.14 -11.51 10.82
C LYS A 112 9.79 -12.65 11.79
N ASP A 113 10.69 -12.92 12.73
CA ASP A 113 10.56 -14.01 13.69
C ASP A 113 9.82 -13.51 14.96
N PRO A 114 8.67 -14.10 15.33
CA PRO A 114 7.95 -13.73 16.56
C PRO A 114 8.59 -14.26 17.85
N THR A 115 9.63 -15.09 17.77
CA THR A 115 10.27 -15.71 18.95
C THR A 115 11.30 -14.81 19.64
N ASP A 116 11.72 -13.73 18.99
CA ASP A 116 12.59 -12.71 19.58
C ASP A 116 12.24 -11.32 19.04
N VAL A 117 11.28 -10.68 19.70
CA VAL A 117 10.83 -9.31 19.38
C VAL A 117 11.08 -8.44 20.61
N GLY A 118 12.02 -7.50 20.49
CA GLY A 118 12.42 -6.68 21.62
C GLY A 118 12.98 -7.48 22.80
N GLY A 119 13.50 -8.70 22.59
CA GLY A 119 13.97 -9.61 23.64
C GLY A 119 12.90 -10.54 24.23
N HIS A 120 11.70 -10.59 23.64
CA HIS A 120 10.59 -11.41 24.13
C HIS A 120 10.06 -12.38 23.06
N ASN A 121 9.69 -13.59 23.49
CA ASN A 121 9.05 -14.59 22.64
C ASN A 121 7.53 -14.43 22.66
N LEU A 122 6.96 -13.91 21.57
CA LEU A 122 5.52 -13.64 21.45
C LEU A 122 4.67 -14.88 21.20
N LEU A 123 5.29 -16.05 20.97
CA LEU A 123 4.58 -17.34 20.94
C LEU A 123 4.38 -17.95 22.34
N LEU A 124 5.18 -17.54 23.33
CA LEU A 124 5.13 -18.08 24.69
C LEU A 124 3.77 -17.88 25.38
N PRO A 125 3.11 -16.71 25.26
CA PRO A 125 1.77 -16.52 25.84
C PRO A 125 0.72 -17.45 25.21
N LEU A 126 0.84 -17.76 23.91
CA LEU A 126 -0.06 -18.70 23.23
C LEU A 126 0.16 -20.17 23.63
N ALA A 127 1.17 -20.46 24.46
CA ALA A 127 1.39 -21.76 25.07
C ALA A 127 0.66 -21.94 26.42
N ASP A 128 -0.02 -20.91 26.93
CA ASP A 128 -0.93 -21.00 28.06
C ASP A 128 -2.37 -21.21 27.56
N PHE A 129 -2.90 -22.41 27.75
CA PHE A 129 -4.22 -22.78 27.24
C PHE A 129 -5.33 -21.98 27.92
N ASP A 130 -5.32 -21.91 29.25
CA ASP A 130 -6.39 -21.29 30.04
C ASP A 130 -6.47 -19.78 29.79
N ARG A 131 -5.32 -19.14 29.64
CA ARG A 131 -5.25 -17.73 29.26
C ARG A 131 -5.73 -17.49 27.83
N THR A 132 -5.35 -18.37 26.90
CA THR A 132 -5.75 -18.23 25.49
C THR A 132 -7.25 -18.41 25.33
N VAL A 133 -7.87 -19.39 26.00
CA VAL A 133 -9.32 -19.63 25.90
C VAL A 133 -10.18 -18.62 26.68
N TRP A 134 -9.58 -17.75 27.48
CA TRP A 134 -10.28 -16.75 28.30
C TRP A 134 -11.22 -15.88 27.46
N GLN A 135 -10.81 -15.50 26.25
CA GLN A 135 -11.63 -14.70 25.31
C GLN A 135 -12.74 -15.51 24.60
N GLY A 136 -12.99 -16.75 25.04
CA GLY A 136 -13.87 -17.66 24.35
C GLY A 136 -13.23 -18.18 23.06
N ILE A 137 -14.06 -18.45 22.05
CA ILE A 137 -13.63 -19.10 20.82
C ILE A 137 -12.59 -18.28 20.01
N ASN A 138 -12.59 -16.95 20.14
CA ASN A 138 -11.66 -16.08 19.43
C ASN A 138 -10.19 -16.41 19.74
N GLY A 139 -9.87 -16.72 21.00
CA GLY A 139 -8.48 -16.99 21.39
C GLY A 139 -7.90 -18.19 20.64
N PRO A 140 -8.49 -19.39 20.75
CA PRO A 140 -8.04 -20.58 20.03
C PRO A 140 -8.06 -20.44 18.51
N VAL A 141 -9.07 -19.76 17.94
CA VAL A 141 -9.17 -19.50 16.50
C VAL A 141 -7.96 -18.72 16.01
N TRP A 142 -7.70 -17.55 16.61
CA TRP A 142 -6.57 -16.72 16.19
C TRP A 142 -5.22 -17.32 16.58
N ALA A 143 -5.13 -18.05 17.69
CA ALA A 143 -3.91 -18.77 18.08
C ALA A 143 -3.53 -19.84 17.05
N LEU A 144 -4.49 -20.65 16.55
CA LEU A 144 -4.22 -21.62 15.49
C LEU A 144 -3.79 -20.95 14.19
N ILE A 145 -4.49 -19.91 13.75
CA ILE A 145 -4.12 -19.15 12.54
C ILE A 145 -2.69 -18.61 12.67
N ALA A 146 -2.35 -17.99 13.79
CA ALA A 146 -1.02 -17.44 14.05
C ALA A 146 0.07 -18.52 14.03
N LEU A 147 -0.14 -19.62 14.77
CA LEU A 147 0.81 -20.74 14.86
C LEU A 147 1.02 -21.44 13.51
N ASP A 148 -0.04 -21.61 12.73
CA ASP A 148 0.01 -22.31 11.45
C ASP A 148 0.37 -21.40 10.28
N SER A 149 0.59 -20.10 10.54
CA SER A 149 0.97 -19.17 9.48
C SER A 149 2.32 -19.50 8.86
N ARG A 150 3.28 -19.95 9.69
CA ARG A 150 4.59 -20.46 9.27
C ARG A 150 4.99 -21.73 10.02
N ASP A 151 4.01 -22.50 10.48
CA ASP A 151 4.21 -23.78 11.19
C ASP A 151 5.09 -23.64 12.44
N TYR A 152 4.86 -22.57 13.21
CA TYR A 152 5.59 -22.30 14.42
C TYR A 152 5.42 -23.42 15.44
N THR A 153 6.52 -23.79 16.09
CA THR A 153 6.47 -24.69 17.24
C THR A 153 5.97 -23.91 18.46
N LEU A 154 4.97 -24.45 19.16
CA LEU A 154 4.56 -23.89 20.44
C LEU A 154 5.71 -24.09 21.44
N PRO A 155 6.24 -23.01 22.05
CA PRO A 155 7.25 -23.16 23.07
C PRO A 155 6.66 -23.79 24.34
N HIS A 156 7.53 -24.35 25.18
CA HIS A 156 7.14 -24.76 26.51
C HIS A 156 7.01 -23.53 27.40
N ASN A 157 5.85 -23.35 28.02
CA ASN A 157 5.60 -22.28 28.99
C ASN A 157 5.56 -22.87 30.41
N PRO A 158 6.61 -22.65 31.23
CA PRO A 158 6.66 -23.17 32.59
C PRO A 158 5.67 -22.48 33.55
N ASP A 159 5.16 -21.30 33.18
CA ASP A 159 4.22 -20.52 33.99
C ASP A 159 2.76 -20.84 33.67
N ALA A 160 2.50 -21.60 32.59
CA ALA A 160 1.16 -22.02 32.22
C ALA A 160 0.67 -23.14 33.15
N GLU A 161 -0.51 -22.95 33.75
CA GLU A 161 -1.18 -24.01 34.52
C GLU A 161 -1.49 -25.20 33.62
N VAL A 162 -1.98 -24.91 32.41
CA VAL A 162 -2.25 -25.88 31.36
C VAL A 162 -1.47 -25.51 30.10
N GLN A 163 -0.45 -26.31 29.78
CA GLN A 163 0.30 -26.18 28.54
C GLN A 163 -0.61 -26.44 27.33
N ALA A 164 -0.71 -25.47 26.45
CA ALA A 164 -1.51 -25.58 25.24
C ALA A 164 -0.85 -26.52 24.21
N THR A 165 -1.72 -27.18 23.43
CA THR A 165 -1.36 -27.86 22.20
C THR A 165 -2.31 -27.43 21.09
N ARG A 166 -1.89 -27.58 19.82
CA ARG A 166 -2.78 -27.36 18.66
C ARG A 166 -4.07 -28.17 18.76
N GLN A 167 -3.98 -29.43 19.17
CA GLN A 167 -5.16 -30.29 19.26
C GLN A 167 -6.14 -29.78 20.31
N MET A 168 -5.68 -29.22 21.43
CA MET A 168 -6.56 -28.63 22.43
C MET A 168 -7.32 -27.42 21.89
N TYR A 169 -6.68 -26.58 21.06
CA TYR A 169 -7.38 -25.48 20.39
C TYR A 169 -8.41 -25.98 19.37
N ILE A 170 -8.06 -27.01 18.58
CA ILE A 170 -8.99 -27.65 17.63
C ILE A 170 -10.20 -28.20 18.39
N ASP A 171 -9.98 -29.00 19.43
CA ASP A 171 -11.02 -29.62 20.22
C ASP A 171 -11.91 -28.57 20.89
N TYR A 172 -11.33 -27.46 21.37
CA TYR A 172 -12.08 -26.35 21.97
C TYR A 172 -13.01 -25.66 20.97
N ILE A 173 -12.56 -25.47 19.72
CA ILE A 173 -13.36 -24.92 18.63
C ILE A 173 -14.47 -25.90 18.25
N LEU A 174 -14.13 -27.17 17.97
CA LEU A 174 -15.10 -28.19 17.58
C LEU A 174 -16.18 -28.39 18.63
N ALA A 175 -15.80 -28.40 19.92
CA ALA A 175 -16.75 -28.51 21.00
C ALA A 175 -17.81 -27.40 20.96
N ARG A 176 -17.48 -26.19 20.49
CA ARG A 176 -18.40 -25.03 20.47
C ARG A 176 -19.27 -24.91 19.23
N GLN A 177 -19.21 -25.88 18.32
CA GLN A 177 -20.10 -25.90 17.17
C GLN A 177 -21.56 -25.96 17.65
N LEU A 178 -22.39 -25.10 17.08
CA LEU A 178 -23.81 -25.00 17.38
C LEU A 178 -24.61 -26.05 16.60
N ALA A 179 -25.83 -26.31 17.03
CA ALA A 179 -26.71 -27.31 16.44
C ALA A 179 -27.11 -27.01 14.98
N ASP A 180 -27.03 -25.74 14.56
CA ASP A 180 -27.26 -25.32 13.17
C ASP A 180 -26.03 -25.52 12.26
N GLY A 181 -24.88 -25.86 12.85
CA GLY A 181 -23.65 -26.29 12.19
C GLY A 181 -22.51 -25.29 12.21
N GLY A 182 -22.74 -24.02 12.54
CA GLY A 182 -21.68 -23.00 12.60
C GLY A 182 -21.21 -22.69 14.03
N TRP A 183 -20.65 -21.50 14.21
CA TRP A 183 -20.17 -21.00 15.50
C TRP A 183 -20.65 -19.57 15.77
N SER A 184 -20.67 -19.18 17.04
CA SER A 184 -20.90 -17.80 17.47
C SER A 184 -20.06 -17.46 18.69
N LEU A 185 -19.86 -16.16 18.96
CA LEU A 185 -18.98 -15.70 20.03
C LEU A 185 -19.44 -16.19 21.42
N ALA A 186 -20.76 -16.15 21.66
CA ALA A 186 -21.38 -16.61 22.91
C ALA A 186 -21.78 -18.10 22.86
N GLY A 187 -21.43 -18.81 21.77
CA GLY A 187 -21.84 -20.18 21.54
C GLY A 187 -21.34 -21.15 22.61
N ARG A 188 -22.23 -22.05 23.04
CA ARG A 188 -21.90 -23.20 23.88
C ARG A 188 -22.07 -24.49 23.08
N ILE A 189 -21.44 -25.55 23.56
CA ILE A 189 -21.49 -26.89 22.95
C ILE A 189 -22.94 -27.29 22.65
N GLY A 190 -23.23 -27.55 21.36
CA GLY A 190 -24.55 -27.99 20.92
C GLY A 190 -25.70 -27.00 21.19
N GLY A 191 -25.38 -25.71 21.39
CA GLY A 191 -26.38 -24.66 21.57
C GLY A 191 -27.28 -24.51 20.33
N PRO A 192 -28.49 -23.94 20.47
CA PRO A 192 -29.51 -23.95 19.42
C PRO A 192 -29.20 -23.03 18.21
N GLY A 193 -28.15 -22.22 18.26
CA GLY A 193 -27.91 -21.13 17.30
C GLY A 193 -28.60 -19.81 17.71
N PRO A 194 -28.57 -18.78 16.83
CA PRO A 194 -27.99 -18.81 15.49
C PRO A 194 -26.45 -18.73 15.50
N SER A 195 -25.84 -19.37 14.52
CA SER A 195 -24.43 -19.18 14.16
C SER A 195 -24.20 -17.80 13.53
N ASP A 196 -23.04 -17.23 13.81
CA ASP A 196 -22.60 -15.91 13.37
C ASP A 196 -21.59 -16.06 12.21
N PRO A 197 -21.78 -15.35 11.08
CA PRO A 197 -20.89 -15.49 9.92
C PRO A 197 -19.43 -15.11 10.18
N ASP A 198 -19.18 -14.09 11.00
CA ASP A 198 -17.82 -13.68 11.34
C ASP A 198 -17.09 -14.81 12.07
N ILE A 199 -17.66 -15.29 13.18
CA ILE A 199 -17.05 -16.34 14.00
C ILE A 199 -16.99 -17.67 13.24
N THR A 200 -18.01 -17.99 12.44
CA THR A 200 -18.01 -19.20 11.61
C THR A 200 -16.92 -19.15 10.56
N GLY A 201 -16.77 -18.02 9.85
CA GLY A 201 -15.71 -17.80 8.88
C GLY A 201 -14.32 -17.93 9.52
N MET A 202 -14.09 -17.26 10.66
CA MET A 202 -12.82 -17.35 11.37
C MET A 202 -12.51 -18.79 11.87
N ALA A 203 -13.51 -19.51 12.38
CA ALA A 203 -13.33 -20.92 12.78
C ALA A 203 -12.97 -21.82 11.60
N LEU A 204 -13.61 -21.63 10.43
CA LEU A 204 -13.27 -22.34 9.20
C LEU A 204 -11.83 -22.04 8.75
N GLN A 205 -11.38 -20.79 8.82
CA GLN A 205 -9.99 -20.40 8.52
C GLN A 205 -8.99 -21.14 9.41
N ALA A 206 -9.24 -21.18 10.73
CA ALA A 206 -8.37 -21.88 11.68
C ALA A 206 -8.31 -23.40 11.44
N LEU A 207 -9.45 -24.00 11.09
CA LEU A 207 -9.58 -25.45 10.88
C LEU A 207 -9.12 -25.93 9.49
N ALA A 208 -8.80 -25.01 8.57
CA ALA A 208 -8.50 -25.35 7.18
C ALA A 208 -7.28 -26.29 7.00
N LYS A 209 -6.29 -26.25 7.90
CA LYS A 209 -5.12 -27.18 7.82
C LYS A 209 -5.44 -28.61 8.26
N TYR A 210 -6.53 -28.78 9.00
CA TYR A 210 -6.79 -29.99 9.78
C TYR A 210 -7.87 -30.88 9.14
N GLN A 211 -8.16 -30.68 7.85
CA GLN A 211 -9.21 -31.40 7.12
C GLN A 211 -8.96 -32.91 6.98
N SER A 212 -7.75 -33.39 7.28
CA SER A 212 -7.47 -34.82 7.38
C SER A 212 -8.10 -35.46 8.63
N GLN A 213 -8.45 -34.68 9.64
CA GLN A 213 -9.16 -35.16 10.82
C GLN A 213 -10.66 -35.29 10.50
N PRO A 214 -11.27 -36.48 10.62
CA PRO A 214 -12.68 -36.68 10.24
C PRO A 214 -13.66 -35.78 11.00
N ALA A 215 -13.39 -35.49 12.28
CA ALA A 215 -14.22 -34.59 13.08
C ALA A 215 -14.17 -33.15 12.58
N VAL A 216 -12.97 -32.66 12.23
CA VAL A 216 -12.78 -31.33 11.64
C VAL A 216 -13.48 -31.23 10.29
N LYS A 217 -13.30 -32.24 9.43
CA LYS A 217 -13.94 -32.27 8.12
C LYS A 217 -15.47 -32.21 8.25
N ARG A 218 -16.06 -33.03 9.13
CA ARG A 218 -17.51 -33.03 9.36
C ARG A 218 -18.01 -31.66 9.82
N ALA A 219 -17.35 -31.06 10.82
CA ALA A 219 -17.73 -29.75 11.32
C ALA A 219 -17.61 -28.65 10.24
N THR A 220 -16.57 -28.73 9.41
CA THR A 220 -16.35 -27.83 8.27
C THR A 220 -17.49 -27.96 7.25
N ASP A 221 -17.86 -29.19 6.86
CA ASP A 221 -18.93 -29.44 5.90
C ASP A 221 -20.29 -28.91 6.42
N GLU A 222 -20.60 -29.14 7.70
CA GLU A 222 -21.81 -28.65 8.37
C GLU A 222 -21.86 -27.12 8.44
N ALA A 223 -20.75 -26.48 8.79
CA ALA A 223 -20.63 -25.02 8.86
C ALA A 223 -20.75 -24.36 7.49
N LEU A 224 -20.13 -24.91 6.44
CA LEU A 224 -20.30 -24.43 5.06
C LEU A 224 -21.76 -24.55 4.62
N ALA A 225 -22.43 -25.65 4.96
CA ALA A 225 -23.87 -25.80 4.68
C ALA A 225 -24.72 -24.79 5.46
N CYS A 226 -24.37 -24.50 6.72
CA CYS A 226 -25.00 -23.45 7.52
C CYS A 226 -24.85 -22.08 6.85
N MET A 227 -23.63 -21.69 6.52
CA MET A 227 -23.34 -20.39 5.90
C MET A 227 -23.99 -20.26 4.51
N SER A 228 -23.98 -21.31 3.69
CA SER A 228 -24.67 -21.30 2.40
C SER A 228 -26.19 -21.04 2.52
N ARG A 229 -26.83 -21.46 3.63
CA ARG A 229 -28.24 -21.15 3.92
C ARG A 229 -28.44 -19.73 4.45
N GLN A 230 -27.46 -19.17 5.17
CA GLN A 230 -27.53 -17.83 5.75
C GLN A 230 -27.13 -16.71 4.77
N GLN A 231 -26.43 -17.04 3.68
CA GLN A 231 -26.00 -16.08 2.67
C GLN A 231 -27.21 -15.39 2.00
N ASN A 232 -27.11 -14.07 1.85
CA ASN A 232 -28.18 -13.26 1.26
C ASN A 232 -28.26 -13.40 -0.27
N ALA A 233 -29.27 -12.78 -0.88
CA ALA A 233 -29.54 -12.85 -2.31
C ALA A 233 -28.48 -12.18 -3.21
N GLN A 234 -27.59 -11.38 -2.63
CA GLN A 234 -26.51 -10.62 -3.27
C GLN A 234 -25.13 -11.24 -3.01
N GLY A 235 -25.06 -12.40 -2.34
CA GLY A 235 -23.80 -13.09 -2.05
C GLY A 235 -23.15 -12.70 -0.72
N GLY A 236 -23.73 -11.77 0.04
CA GLY A 236 -23.19 -11.28 1.30
C GLY A 236 -23.68 -11.99 2.56
N PHE A 237 -23.11 -11.58 3.70
CA PHE A 237 -23.45 -12.08 5.03
C PHE A 237 -23.81 -10.96 5.99
N THR A 238 -24.75 -11.24 6.89
CA THR A 238 -25.30 -10.27 7.84
C THR A 238 -24.66 -10.43 9.22
N GLY A 239 -24.00 -9.39 9.71
CA GLY A 239 -23.55 -9.26 11.10
C GLY A 239 -24.65 -8.60 11.92
N GLY A 240 -25.52 -9.39 12.55
CA GLY A 240 -26.70 -8.85 13.23
C GLY A 240 -27.86 -8.57 12.27
N THR A 241 -28.25 -7.31 12.09
CA THR A 241 -29.44 -6.94 11.28
C THR A 241 -29.12 -6.39 9.89
N VAL A 242 -27.84 -6.14 9.57
CA VAL A 242 -27.41 -5.55 8.28
C VAL A 242 -26.22 -6.33 7.72
N SER A 243 -26.17 -6.46 6.40
CA SER A 243 -25.00 -7.01 5.70
C SER A 243 -23.77 -6.13 5.95
N THR A 244 -22.65 -6.73 6.34
CA THR A 244 -21.40 -6.00 6.58
C THR A 244 -20.27 -6.57 5.74
N LEU A 245 -19.34 -5.70 5.34
CA LEU A 245 -18.17 -6.13 4.60
C LEU A 245 -17.34 -7.14 5.39
N GLU A 246 -17.13 -6.90 6.69
CA GLU A 246 -16.29 -7.71 7.55
C GLU A 246 -16.79 -9.16 7.62
N SER A 247 -18.10 -9.35 7.84
CA SER A 247 -18.72 -10.67 7.84
C SER A 247 -18.52 -11.40 6.51
N THR A 248 -18.74 -10.71 5.38
CA THR A 248 -18.54 -11.28 4.05
C THR A 248 -17.06 -11.62 3.79
N VAL A 249 -16.13 -10.76 4.22
CA VAL A 249 -14.68 -10.97 4.11
C VAL A 249 -14.24 -12.21 4.88
N GLN A 250 -14.75 -12.45 6.10
CA GLN A 250 -14.39 -13.66 6.86
C GLN A 250 -14.74 -14.94 6.10
N MET A 251 -15.89 -14.96 5.43
CA MET A 251 -16.29 -16.09 4.59
C MET A 251 -15.46 -16.20 3.31
N LEU A 252 -15.14 -15.08 2.65
CA LEU A 252 -14.26 -15.06 1.48
C LEU A 252 -12.89 -15.67 1.80
N VAL A 253 -12.29 -15.26 2.92
CA VAL A 253 -11.01 -15.79 3.38
C VAL A 253 -11.12 -17.26 3.77
N ALA A 254 -12.20 -17.67 4.42
CA ALA A 254 -12.44 -19.09 4.75
C ALA A 254 -12.44 -19.99 3.51
N LEU A 255 -13.11 -19.57 2.42
CA LEU A 255 -13.08 -20.34 1.16
C LEU A 255 -11.67 -20.42 0.58
N GLY A 256 -10.93 -19.31 0.59
CA GLY A 256 -9.53 -19.27 0.15
C GLY A 256 -8.61 -20.19 0.96
N GLU A 257 -8.74 -20.21 2.29
CA GLU A 257 -7.96 -21.09 3.16
C GLU A 257 -8.31 -22.58 2.96
N LEU A 258 -9.57 -22.89 2.67
CA LEU A 258 -10.04 -24.26 2.39
C LEU A 258 -9.75 -24.72 0.95
N GLY A 259 -9.22 -23.84 0.09
CA GLY A 259 -9.01 -24.12 -1.34
C GLY A 259 -10.31 -24.33 -2.12
N ILE A 260 -11.41 -23.74 -1.65
CA ILE A 260 -12.71 -23.79 -2.32
C ILE A 260 -12.77 -22.67 -3.38
N PRO A 261 -13.14 -22.97 -4.63
CA PRO A 261 -13.27 -21.95 -5.67
C PRO A 261 -14.24 -20.82 -5.29
N LEU A 262 -13.94 -19.59 -5.73
CA LEU A 262 -14.75 -18.41 -5.43
C LEU A 262 -16.15 -18.45 -6.09
N ASP A 263 -16.31 -19.27 -7.12
CA ASP A 263 -17.55 -19.53 -7.85
C ASP A 263 -18.21 -20.85 -7.44
N ASP A 264 -17.86 -21.42 -6.28
CA ASP A 264 -18.50 -22.61 -5.74
C ASP A 264 -20.02 -22.39 -5.65
N ALA A 265 -20.78 -23.27 -6.31
CA ALA A 265 -22.22 -23.12 -6.49
C ALA A 265 -23.01 -23.01 -5.17
N ARG A 266 -22.45 -23.47 -4.04
CA ARG A 266 -23.07 -23.28 -2.72
C ARG A 266 -23.13 -21.81 -2.33
N PHE A 267 -22.17 -21.01 -2.80
CA PHE A 267 -21.96 -19.61 -2.42
C PHE A 267 -22.22 -18.60 -3.54
N VAL A 268 -22.84 -19.05 -4.64
CA VAL A 268 -23.35 -18.17 -5.70
C VAL A 268 -24.86 -18.02 -5.54
N LYS A 269 -25.34 -16.80 -5.28
CA LYS A 269 -26.76 -16.48 -5.08
C LYS A 269 -27.21 -15.49 -6.13
N ASN A 270 -28.23 -15.85 -6.91
CA ASN A 270 -28.75 -15.02 -8.01
C ASN A 270 -27.67 -14.51 -9.00
N GLY A 271 -26.62 -15.30 -9.21
CA GLY A 271 -25.48 -14.94 -10.07
C GLY A 271 -24.42 -14.07 -9.40
N PHE A 272 -24.58 -13.70 -8.12
CA PHE A 272 -23.58 -12.98 -7.34
C PHE A 272 -22.74 -13.95 -6.49
N THR A 273 -21.42 -13.80 -6.57
CA THR A 273 -20.44 -14.47 -5.70
C THR A 273 -20.23 -13.67 -4.41
N ILE A 274 -19.52 -14.26 -3.45
CA ILE A 274 -19.04 -13.54 -2.25
C ILE A 274 -18.12 -12.38 -2.64
N LEU A 275 -17.29 -12.56 -3.67
CA LEU A 275 -16.39 -11.51 -4.14
C LEU A 275 -17.15 -10.32 -4.75
N ASP A 276 -18.25 -10.57 -5.46
CA ASP A 276 -19.11 -9.51 -5.99
C ASP A 276 -19.73 -8.68 -4.86
N ASP A 277 -20.19 -9.34 -3.79
CA ASP A 277 -20.69 -8.65 -2.59
C ASP A 277 -19.59 -7.79 -1.97
N VAL A 278 -18.38 -8.35 -1.72
CA VAL A 278 -17.23 -7.58 -1.20
C VAL A 278 -16.94 -6.34 -2.05
N LEU A 279 -16.88 -6.50 -3.38
CA LEU A 279 -16.57 -5.40 -4.30
C LEU A 279 -17.65 -4.31 -4.30
N SER A 280 -18.90 -4.61 -3.93
CA SER A 280 -19.98 -3.62 -3.84
C SER A 280 -19.80 -2.58 -2.72
N TYR A 281 -18.97 -2.87 -1.70
CA TYR A 281 -18.63 -1.91 -0.64
C TYR A 281 -17.44 -1.03 -1.02
N ARG A 282 -16.76 -1.33 -2.14
CA ARG A 282 -15.54 -0.64 -2.56
C ARG A 282 -15.87 0.67 -3.27
N LYS A 283 -15.18 1.73 -2.88
CA LYS A 283 -15.29 3.07 -3.46
C LYS A 283 -14.29 3.28 -4.59
N ALA A 284 -14.53 4.33 -5.40
CA ALA A 284 -13.70 4.67 -6.55
C ALA A 284 -12.24 5.00 -6.16
N ASP A 285 -12.01 5.53 -4.96
CA ASP A 285 -10.67 5.87 -4.44
C ASP A 285 -9.88 4.66 -3.89
N GLY A 286 -10.48 3.47 -3.89
CA GLY A 286 -9.91 2.24 -3.35
C GLY A 286 -10.26 1.95 -1.89
N SER A 287 -10.96 2.84 -1.19
CA SER A 287 -11.41 2.59 0.18
C SER A 287 -12.69 1.74 0.22
N PHE A 288 -13.07 1.29 1.41
CA PHE A 288 -14.31 0.54 1.64
C PHE A 288 -15.20 1.20 2.69
N GLY A 289 -16.51 1.05 2.51
CA GLY A 289 -17.50 1.33 3.54
C GLY A 289 -17.84 0.11 4.40
N HIS A 290 -18.51 0.33 5.54
CA HIS A 290 -18.92 -0.75 6.45
C HIS A 290 -20.23 -1.44 6.00
N THR A 291 -21.18 -0.66 5.46
CA THR A 291 -22.56 -1.12 5.16
C THR A 291 -23.05 -0.67 3.77
N GLY A 292 -22.85 -1.47 2.74
CA GLY A 292 -23.24 -1.14 1.37
C GLY A 292 -22.49 0.06 0.76
N GLU A 293 -22.83 0.38 -0.48
CA GLU A 293 -22.10 1.34 -1.34
C GLU A 293 -22.09 2.78 -0.78
N ASP A 294 -23.22 3.22 -0.20
CA ASP A 294 -23.41 4.58 0.31
C ASP A 294 -22.75 4.83 1.68
N SER A 295 -22.26 3.78 2.36
CA SER A 295 -21.61 3.91 3.66
C SER A 295 -20.37 4.81 3.58
N PRO A 296 -20.10 5.69 4.56
CA PRO A 296 -18.85 6.45 4.58
C PRO A 296 -17.64 5.51 4.59
N THR A 297 -16.50 6.00 4.12
CA THR A 297 -15.24 5.25 4.21
C THR A 297 -14.96 4.87 5.66
N ASN A 298 -14.61 3.60 5.85
CA ASN A 298 -14.25 3.05 7.15
C ASN A 298 -12.87 2.37 7.04
N GLN A 299 -11.95 2.76 7.92
CA GLN A 299 -10.58 2.27 7.84
C GLN A 299 -10.46 0.77 8.16
N MET A 300 -11.19 0.27 9.16
CA MET A 300 -11.21 -1.16 9.46
C MET A 300 -11.79 -1.96 8.30
N SER A 301 -12.91 -1.52 7.73
CA SER A 301 -13.51 -2.14 6.55
C SER A 301 -12.54 -2.11 5.37
N THR A 302 -11.78 -1.02 5.19
CA THR A 302 -10.78 -0.90 4.11
C THR A 302 -9.62 -1.87 4.28
N GLU A 303 -9.07 -2.01 5.49
CA GLU A 303 -7.97 -2.94 5.78
C GLU A 303 -8.43 -4.41 5.69
N GLN A 304 -9.64 -4.72 6.16
CA GLN A 304 -10.22 -6.05 6.01
C GLN A 304 -10.58 -6.38 4.56
N GLY A 305 -11.18 -5.42 3.86
CA GLY A 305 -11.46 -5.50 2.42
C GLY A 305 -10.18 -5.75 1.62
N LEU A 306 -9.08 -5.07 1.96
CA LEU A 306 -7.78 -5.32 1.32
C LEU A 306 -7.36 -6.78 1.48
N TYR A 307 -7.24 -7.31 2.70
CA TYR A 307 -6.77 -8.70 2.84
C TYR A 307 -7.78 -9.71 2.27
N GLY A 308 -9.07 -9.38 2.24
CA GLY A 308 -10.11 -10.18 1.58
C GLY A 308 -9.90 -10.28 0.07
N LEU A 309 -9.69 -9.14 -0.60
CA LEU A 309 -9.33 -9.09 -2.02
C LEU A 309 -8.00 -9.81 -2.28
N VAL A 310 -7.02 -9.67 -1.39
CA VAL A 310 -5.75 -10.39 -1.48
C VAL A 310 -5.98 -11.89 -1.38
N SER A 311 -6.81 -12.38 -0.47
CA SER A 311 -7.17 -13.80 -0.38
C SER A 311 -7.75 -14.32 -1.71
N ALA A 312 -8.69 -13.57 -2.29
CA ALA A 312 -9.28 -13.91 -3.59
C ALA A 312 -8.23 -13.93 -4.71
N LEU A 313 -7.36 -12.92 -4.79
CA LEU A 313 -6.31 -12.83 -5.81
C LEU A 313 -5.31 -13.98 -5.68
N ARG A 314 -4.97 -14.36 -4.46
CA ARG A 314 -4.04 -15.46 -4.19
C ARG A 314 -4.64 -16.80 -4.58
N ALA A 315 -5.93 -17.02 -4.31
CA ALA A 315 -6.66 -18.20 -4.78
C ALA A 315 -6.69 -18.27 -6.32
N ALA A 316 -7.00 -17.15 -6.99
CA ALA A 316 -7.03 -17.07 -8.45
C ALA A 316 -5.65 -17.35 -9.09
N LYS A 317 -4.55 -16.90 -8.45
CA LYS A 317 -3.18 -17.16 -8.90
C LYS A 317 -2.64 -18.54 -8.54
N GLY A 318 -3.36 -19.35 -7.77
CA GLY A 318 -2.87 -20.62 -7.23
C GLY A 318 -1.68 -20.45 -6.26
N SER A 319 -1.53 -19.27 -5.67
CA SER A 319 -0.53 -19.00 -4.63
C SER A 319 -0.95 -19.65 -3.31
N ASN A 320 -0.05 -19.69 -2.32
CA ASN A 320 -0.45 -20.07 -0.97
C ASN A 320 -1.63 -19.18 -0.49
N SER A 321 -2.50 -19.69 0.37
CA SER A 321 -3.60 -18.90 0.94
C SER A 321 -3.08 -17.69 1.74
N LEU A 322 -4.00 -16.80 2.16
CA LEU A 322 -3.64 -15.56 2.86
C LEU A 322 -2.78 -15.85 4.09
N TYR A 323 -3.22 -16.82 4.91
CA TYR A 323 -2.57 -17.17 6.17
C TYR A 323 -1.49 -18.25 6.03
N ARG A 324 -1.35 -18.95 4.89
CA ARG A 324 -0.22 -19.86 4.67
C ARG A 324 0.99 -19.09 4.15
N MET A 325 1.77 -18.54 5.07
CA MET A 325 2.82 -17.55 4.81
C MET A 325 4.20 -18.17 4.58
N GLY A 326 4.26 -19.42 4.09
CA GLY A 326 5.53 -20.05 3.67
C GLY A 326 6.21 -19.33 2.50
N ASP A 327 5.45 -18.53 1.76
CA ASP A 327 5.89 -17.68 0.64
C ASP A 327 5.91 -16.19 1.01
N ALA A 328 5.93 -15.86 2.31
CA ALA A 328 6.05 -14.48 2.75
C ALA A 328 7.35 -13.83 2.22
N ARG A 329 7.27 -12.53 1.96
CA ARG A 329 8.46 -11.72 1.67
C ARG A 329 9.40 -11.76 2.87
N LYS A 330 10.70 -11.62 2.61
CA LYS A 330 11.72 -11.51 3.66
C LYS A 330 12.24 -10.09 3.66
N ILE A 331 11.94 -9.33 4.72
CA ILE A 331 12.57 -8.03 4.94
C ILE A 331 13.89 -8.24 5.69
N ALA A 332 14.99 -7.71 5.17
CA ALA A 332 16.32 -7.92 5.74
C ALA A 332 16.39 -7.42 7.19
N SER A 333 17.08 -8.16 8.07
CA SER A 333 17.51 -7.65 9.38
C SER A 333 18.58 -6.58 9.12
N GLY A 334 18.26 -5.32 9.40
CA GLY A 334 19.12 -4.19 9.03
C GLY A 334 18.85 -3.64 7.63
N ALA A 335 17.62 -3.76 7.11
CA ALA A 335 17.15 -2.78 6.12
C ALA A 335 17.45 -1.40 6.72
N ALA A 336 18.36 -0.68 6.06
CA ALA A 336 19.19 0.36 6.63
C ALA A 336 18.46 1.20 7.67
N GLN A 337 19.10 1.43 8.83
CA GLN A 337 18.91 2.74 9.46
C GLN A 337 19.10 3.74 8.32
N ASP A 338 18.02 4.43 7.94
CA ASP A 338 18.06 5.43 6.89
C ASP A 338 19.28 6.29 7.18
N THR A 339 20.27 6.19 6.27
CA THR A 339 21.03 7.39 5.99
C THR A 339 19.95 8.39 5.61
N PRO A 340 19.77 9.49 6.35
CA PRO A 340 18.61 10.37 6.16
C PRO A 340 18.41 10.64 4.68
N THR A 341 17.30 10.18 4.10
CA THR A 341 17.08 10.33 2.66
C THR A 341 17.01 11.81 2.35
N GLY A 342 17.89 12.27 1.47
CA GLY A 342 18.09 13.65 1.12
C GLY A 342 19.40 14.27 1.65
N LEU A 343 19.86 15.35 1.02
CA LEU A 343 21.13 15.99 1.39
C LEU A 343 21.16 16.50 2.85
N PRO A 344 22.35 16.56 3.47
CA PRO A 344 22.55 17.27 4.74
C PRO A 344 22.08 18.72 4.65
N GLY A 345 21.36 19.21 5.66
CA GLY A 345 20.89 20.59 5.72
C GLY A 345 19.59 20.87 4.94
N LYS A 346 18.95 19.83 4.36
CA LYS A 346 17.57 19.96 3.89
C LYS A 346 16.62 20.42 5.00
N HIS A 347 15.54 21.08 4.62
CA HIS A 347 14.49 21.47 5.56
C HIS A 347 13.88 20.23 6.22
N ALA A 348 13.52 20.32 7.50
CA ALA A 348 13.04 19.18 8.30
C ALA A 348 11.79 18.51 7.69
N ASP A 349 10.89 19.32 7.15
CA ASP A 349 9.63 18.86 6.54
C ASP A 349 9.80 18.30 5.12
N VAL A 350 11.01 18.32 4.54
CA VAL A 350 11.27 17.73 3.22
C VAL A 350 11.53 16.24 3.37
N HIS A 351 10.72 15.42 2.69
CA HIS A 351 10.79 13.97 2.76
C HIS A 351 10.79 13.36 1.35
N ALA A 352 11.50 12.24 1.19
CA ALA A 352 11.44 11.48 -0.05
C ALA A 352 10.06 10.85 -0.23
N VAL A 353 9.59 10.82 -1.48
CA VAL A 353 8.28 10.25 -1.81
C VAL A 353 8.49 8.79 -2.25
N PRO A 354 7.83 7.82 -1.62
CA PRO A 354 7.96 6.42 -2.01
C PRO A 354 7.30 6.16 -3.37
N VAL A 355 7.80 5.15 -4.08
CA VAL A 355 7.14 4.63 -5.29
C VAL A 355 5.86 3.90 -4.88
N THR A 356 4.73 4.31 -5.46
CA THR A 356 3.39 3.77 -5.21
C THR A 356 2.79 3.04 -6.43
N ALA A 357 3.35 3.21 -7.62
CA ALA A 357 2.83 2.60 -8.84
C ALA A 357 3.99 2.28 -9.81
N PRO A 358 4.89 1.34 -9.48
CA PRO A 358 6.00 0.99 -10.36
C PRO A 358 5.50 0.56 -11.73
N GLY A 359 6.22 0.95 -12.78
CA GLY A 359 5.84 0.63 -14.17
C GLY A 359 4.73 1.51 -14.75
N THR A 360 4.26 2.54 -14.02
CA THR A 360 3.37 3.56 -14.59
C THR A 360 4.03 4.20 -15.81
N THR A 361 3.35 4.17 -16.96
CA THR A 361 3.82 4.71 -18.23
C THR A 361 2.65 5.17 -19.09
N PHE A 362 2.93 5.93 -20.15
CA PHE A 362 1.92 6.43 -21.09
C PHE A 362 2.34 6.15 -22.55
N PRO A 363 1.41 5.71 -23.42
CA PRO A 363 1.69 5.50 -24.83
C PRO A 363 2.36 6.68 -25.56
N ASP A 364 1.97 7.91 -25.23
CA ASP A 364 2.40 9.14 -25.90
C ASP A 364 3.78 9.67 -25.46
N ILE A 365 4.43 9.02 -24.49
CA ILE A 365 5.81 9.34 -24.08
C ILE A 365 6.84 8.32 -24.58
N ARG A 366 6.43 7.30 -25.33
CA ARG A 366 7.34 6.26 -25.83
C ARG A 366 8.42 6.86 -26.73
N GLY A 367 9.69 6.74 -26.33
CA GLY A 367 10.83 7.29 -27.05
C GLY A 367 11.01 8.81 -26.86
N HIS A 368 10.22 9.44 -25.99
CA HIS A 368 10.39 10.84 -25.61
C HIS A 368 11.60 10.99 -24.69
N LEU A 369 12.37 12.09 -24.82
CA LEU A 369 13.59 12.32 -24.04
C LEU A 369 13.35 12.29 -22.52
N SER A 370 12.22 12.84 -22.07
CA SER A 370 11.82 12.86 -20.67
C SER A 370 11.03 11.62 -20.21
N GLN A 371 11.00 10.53 -20.98
CA GLN A 371 10.20 9.34 -20.64
C GLN A 371 10.52 8.82 -19.23
N THR A 372 11.79 8.59 -18.93
CA THR A 372 12.23 8.08 -17.61
C THR A 372 11.82 9.02 -16.47
N ALA A 373 12.00 10.33 -16.65
CA ALA A 373 11.61 11.31 -15.64
C ALA A 373 10.09 11.30 -15.40
N ILE A 374 9.30 11.24 -16.47
CA ILE A 374 7.84 11.19 -16.38
C ILE A 374 7.38 9.90 -15.68
N GLU A 375 7.93 8.75 -16.05
CA GLU A 375 7.60 7.45 -15.44
C GLU A 375 7.96 7.41 -13.95
N ALA A 376 9.13 7.91 -13.56
CA ALA A 376 9.56 7.94 -12.16
C ALA A 376 8.67 8.84 -11.29
N LEU A 377 8.36 10.05 -11.78
CA LEU A 377 7.46 10.97 -11.06
C LEU A 377 6.01 10.47 -11.06
N ALA A 378 5.57 9.75 -12.08
CA ALA A 378 4.24 9.15 -12.13
C ALA A 378 4.14 7.94 -11.19
N ALA A 379 5.18 7.12 -11.14
CA ALA A 379 5.24 5.96 -10.26
C ALA A 379 5.22 6.34 -8.76
N THR A 380 5.65 7.55 -8.41
CA THR A 380 5.57 8.11 -7.04
C THR A 380 4.30 8.92 -6.79
N GLY A 381 3.43 9.09 -7.80
CA GLY A 381 2.22 9.92 -7.71
C GLY A 381 2.49 11.43 -7.63
N ILE A 382 3.74 11.86 -7.86
CA ILE A 382 4.13 13.28 -7.89
C ILE A 382 3.41 13.97 -9.05
N ILE A 383 3.41 13.36 -10.23
CA ILE A 383 2.73 13.87 -11.43
C ILE A 383 1.77 12.81 -11.99
N ASN A 384 0.62 13.25 -12.49
CA ASN A 384 -0.35 12.38 -13.15
C ASN A 384 -0.47 12.74 -14.64
N GLY A 385 -0.88 11.75 -15.46
CA GLY A 385 -1.33 11.98 -16.83
C GLY A 385 -2.61 12.79 -16.88
N LYS A 386 -2.94 13.32 -18.07
CA LYS A 386 -4.23 13.98 -18.33
C LYS A 386 -5.39 12.97 -18.42
N SER A 387 -5.07 11.73 -18.77
CA SER A 387 -5.93 10.54 -18.68
C SER A 387 -5.06 9.33 -18.30
N PRO A 388 -5.65 8.16 -17.98
CA PRO A 388 -4.88 6.95 -17.65
C PRO A 388 -3.88 6.51 -18.74
N ASP A 389 -4.12 6.89 -19.99
CA ASP A 389 -3.36 6.50 -21.18
C ASP A 389 -2.71 7.68 -21.93
N ARG A 390 -2.71 8.89 -21.36
CA ARG A 390 -2.15 10.08 -22.02
C ARG A 390 -1.51 11.05 -21.04
N PHE A 391 -0.22 11.34 -21.24
CA PHE A 391 0.51 12.33 -20.45
C PHE A 391 0.45 13.74 -21.05
N ASP A 392 0.52 13.85 -22.37
CA ASP A 392 0.61 15.08 -23.17
C ASP A 392 1.91 15.87 -22.90
N PRO A 393 3.10 15.33 -23.27
CA PRO A 393 4.39 15.88 -22.87
C PRO A 393 4.65 17.30 -23.38
N ASP A 394 4.12 17.65 -24.55
CA ASP A 394 4.32 18.94 -25.20
C ASP A 394 3.32 20.03 -24.77
N ALA A 395 2.33 19.68 -23.95
CA ALA A 395 1.41 20.67 -23.40
C ALA A 395 2.10 21.58 -22.39
N SER A 396 1.55 22.79 -22.23
CA SER A 396 1.92 23.66 -21.11
C SER A 396 1.43 23.09 -19.77
N MET A 397 2.07 23.54 -18.69
CA MET A 397 1.62 23.32 -17.31
C MET A 397 1.16 24.65 -16.71
N THR A 398 0.08 24.60 -15.93
CA THR A 398 -0.40 25.75 -15.17
C THR A 398 0.43 25.99 -13.91
N ARG A 399 0.39 27.20 -13.37
CA ARG A 399 1.04 27.56 -12.10
C ARG A 399 0.54 26.71 -10.92
N ALA A 400 -0.75 26.37 -10.89
CA ALA A 400 -1.33 25.50 -9.86
C ALA A 400 -0.82 24.05 -9.94
N GLU A 401 -0.71 23.52 -11.16
CA GLU A 401 -0.14 22.18 -11.37
C GLU A 401 1.33 22.13 -10.96
N PHE A 402 2.12 23.16 -11.30
CA PHE A 402 3.52 23.25 -10.85
C PHE A 402 3.63 23.25 -9.33
N ALA A 403 2.87 24.13 -8.64
CA ALA A 403 2.86 24.19 -7.18
C ALA A 403 2.48 22.85 -6.55
N THR A 404 1.58 22.10 -7.20
CA THR A 404 1.18 20.76 -6.76
C THR A 404 2.32 19.77 -6.87
N ILE A 405 2.94 19.64 -8.04
CA ILE A 405 3.98 18.61 -8.24
C ILE A 405 5.25 18.90 -7.44
N VAL A 406 5.62 20.17 -7.23
CA VAL A 406 6.80 20.50 -6.42
C VAL A 406 6.54 20.25 -4.93
N THR A 407 5.34 20.60 -4.43
CA THR A 407 4.95 20.31 -3.04
C THR A 407 4.92 18.80 -2.80
N ARG A 408 4.34 18.04 -3.73
CA ARG A 408 4.34 16.57 -3.66
C ARG A 408 5.75 16.01 -3.72
N GLY A 409 6.56 16.44 -4.69
CA GLY A 409 7.92 15.92 -4.88
C GLY A 409 8.84 16.13 -3.68
N LEU A 410 8.61 17.19 -2.91
CA LEU A 410 9.34 17.44 -1.67
C LEU A 410 8.71 16.79 -0.42
N GLY A 411 7.62 16.03 -0.57
CA GLY A 411 6.93 15.39 0.54
C GLY A 411 6.26 16.36 1.52
N LEU A 412 6.00 17.61 1.10
CA LEU A 412 5.47 18.64 1.98
C LEU A 412 3.96 18.48 2.20
N THR A 413 3.51 18.71 3.44
CA THR A 413 2.09 18.63 3.80
C THR A 413 1.30 19.82 3.22
N PRO A 414 0.24 19.60 2.41
CA PRO A 414 -0.57 20.68 1.86
C PRO A 414 -1.38 21.40 2.94
N ALA A 415 -1.29 22.73 2.98
CA ALA A 415 -2.01 23.59 3.91
C ALA A 415 -2.44 24.89 3.23
N HIS A 416 -3.73 25.22 3.32
CA HIS A 416 -4.24 26.46 2.73
C HIS A 416 -3.78 27.67 3.55
N SER A 417 -3.24 28.69 2.89
CA SER A 417 -2.70 29.88 3.55
C SER A 417 -3.62 31.11 3.50
N GLY A 418 -4.63 31.14 2.63
CA GLY A 418 -5.51 32.30 2.42
C GLY A 418 -4.81 33.55 1.88
N VAL A 419 -3.56 33.44 1.42
CA VAL A 419 -2.74 34.60 0.98
C VAL A 419 -3.21 35.19 -0.35
N PHE A 420 -3.76 34.35 -1.23
CA PHE A 420 -4.17 34.75 -2.59
C PHE A 420 -5.69 34.81 -2.73
N THR A 421 -6.21 35.93 -3.23
CA THR A 421 -7.65 36.18 -3.33
C THR A 421 -8.32 35.43 -4.48
N ASP A 422 -7.54 34.95 -5.46
CA ASP A 422 -7.97 34.13 -6.59
C ASP A 422 -7.77 32.62 -6.37
N VAL A 423 -7.50 32.20 -5.12
CA VAL A 423 -7.40 30.80 -4.70
C VAL A 423 -8.43 30.52 -3.61
N THR A 424 -9.55 29.91 -4.00
CA THR A 424 -10.60 29.54 -3.05
C THR A 424 -10.15 28.34 -2.19
N ALA A 425 -10.61 28.26 -0.93
CA ALA A 425 -10.17 27.24 0.02
C ALA A 425 -10.56 25.81 -0.38
N ASP A 426 -11.63 25.66 -1.18
CA ASP A 426 -12.15 24.40 -1.71
C ASP A 426 -11.50 23.95 -3.03
N ALA A 427 -10.67 24.80 -3.65
CA ALA A 427 -9.97 24.41 -4.86
C ALA A 427 -8.95 23.29 -4.56
N TRP A 428 -8.89 22.28 -5.43
CA TRP A 428 -8.01 21.12 -5.26
C TRP A 428 -6.52 21.49 -5.10
N TYR A 429 -6.11 22.63 -5.65
CA TYR A 429 -4.75 23.16 -5.56
C TYR A 429 -4.50 24.08 -4.36
N ALA A 430 -5.52 24.44 -3.58
CA ALA A 430 -5.44 25.50 -2.58
C ALA A 430 -4.41 25.20 -1.48
N GLY A 431 -4.37 23.96 -1.00
CA GLY A 431 -3.38 23.51 -0.02
C GLY A 431 -1.95 23.49 -0.58
N PHE A 432 -1.79 23.07 -1.84
CA PHE A 432 -0.47 22.99 -2.47
C PHE A 432 0.12 24.37 -2.77
N ILE A 433 -0.69 25.31 -3.25
CA ILE A 433 -0.26 26.69 -3.46
C ILE A 433 0.09 27.35 -2.12
N GLY A 434 -0.73 27.13 -1.09
CA GLY A 434 -0.49 27.67 0.25
C GLY A 434 0.85 27.22 0.82
N THR A 435 1.12 25.91 0.79
CA THR A 435 2.41 25.34 1.21
C THR A 435 3.57 25.82 0.34
N ALA A 436 3.48 25.73 -0.99
CA ALA A 436 4.55 26.17 -1.86
C ALA A 436 4.90 27.67 -1.66
N ASN A 437 3.92 28.49 -1.30
CA ASN A 437 4.14 29.89 -0.96
C ASN A 437 4.74 30.09 0.43
N SER A 438 4.29 29.37 1.46
CA SER A 438 4.86 29.46 2.82
C SER A 438 6.34 29.07 2.85
N TYR A 439 6.72 28.15 1.96
CA TYR A 439 8.09 27.70 1.74
C TYR A 439 8.91 28.60 0.80
N GLY A 440 8.29 29.64 0.23
CA GLY A 440 8.95 30.57 -0.68
C GLY A 440 9.32 29.97 -2.04
N ILE A 441 8.78 28.80 -2.41
CA ILE A 441 8.99 28.17 -3.73
C ILE A 441 8.31 29.00 -4.81
N VAL A 442 7.04 29.36 -4.56
CA VAL A 442 6.22 30.15 -5.49
C VAL A 442 5.82 31.49 -4.88
N ASN A 443 5.73 32.50 -5.74
CA ASN A 443 5.24 33.84 -5.41
C ASN A 443 4.02 34.17 -6.28
N GLY A 444 3.18 35.08 -5.80
CA GLY A 444 2.07 35.62 -6.58
C GLY A 444 2.54 36.49 -7.76
N VAL A 445 1.58 36.87 -8.60
CA VAL A 445 1.78 37.76 -9.76
C VAL A 445 1.56 39.24 -9.41
N GLY A 446 1.37 39.55 -8.13
CA GLY A 446 1.09 40.90 -7.61
C GLY A 446 -0.35 41.09 -7.17
N ASN A 447 -0.64 42.16 -6.42
CA ASN A 447 -1.99 42.56 -5.97
C ASN A 447 -2.77 41.46 -5.21
N GLY A 448 -2.08 40.57 -4.50
CA GLY A 448 -2.71 39.44 -3.80
C GLY A 448 -3.22 38.33 -4.71
N LEU A 449 -2.75 38.24 -5.96
CA LEU A 449 -3.14 37.21 -6.93
C LEU A 449 -2.03 36.18 -7.15
N PHE A 450 -2.43 34.93 -7.41
CA PHE A 450 -1.53 33.84 -7.80
C PHE A 450 -1.59 33.50 -9.30
N ALA A 451 -2.74 33.69 -9.94
CA ALA A 451 -3.08 33.24 -11.29
C ALA A 451 -2.95 31.70 -11.48
N PRO A 452 -3.75 30.87 -10.78
CA PRO A 452 -3.58 29.41 -10.76
C PRO A 452 -3.67 28.74 -12.14
N GLN A 453 -4.50 29.28 -13.05
CA GLN A 453 -4.68 28.77 -14.42
C GLN A 453 -3.70 29.38 -15.42
N GLY A 454 -2.86 30.32 -15.00
CA GLY A 454 -1.85 30.94 -15.86
C GLY A 454 -0.77 29.96 -16.25
N THR A 455 -0.22 30.13 -17.45
CA THR A 455 1.00 29.44 -17.89
C THR A 455 2.24 30.10 -17.28
N MET A 456 3.41 29.46 -17.44
CA MET A 456 4.69 29.97 -16.97
C MET A 456 5.71 29.96 -18.09
N SER A 457 6.59 30.95 -18.10
CA SER A 457 7.81 30.95 -18.91
C SER A 457 8.86 29.99 -18.33
N MET A 458 9.81 29.57 -19.16
CA MET A 458 10.94 28.74 -18.74
C MET A 458 11.72 29.40 -17.60
N GLN A 459 12.00 30.70 -17.70
CA GLN A 459 12.76 31.40 -16.65
C GLN A 459 12.04 31.49 -15.30
N GLU A 460 10.71 31.54 -15.30
CA GLU A 460 9.93 31.46 -14.06
C GLU A 460 10.02 30.07 -13.45
N ALA A 461 9.84 29.01 -14.24
CA ALA A 461 9.92 27.63 -13.76
C ALA A 461 11.30 27.29 -13.21
N VAL A 462 12.38 27.66 -13.92
CA VAL A 462 13.77 27.47 -13.46
C VAL A 462 14.02 28.16 -12.12
N THR A 463 13.50 29.37 -11.96
CA THR A 463 13.63 30.13 -10.70
C THR A 463 12.88 29.48 -9.55
N MET A 464 11.68 28.93 -9.80
CA MET A 464 10.92 28.21 -8.77
C MET A 464 11.58 26.88 -8.39
N VAL A 465 12.15 26.14 -9.35
CA VAL A 465 12.91 24.92 -9.10
C VAL A 465 14.18 25.21 -8.29
N ALA A 466 14.91 26.30 -8.59
CA ALA A 466 16.07 26.71 -7.80
C ALA A 466 15.70 27.03 -6.34
N ARG A 467 14.52 27.63 -6.10
CA ARG A 467 14.02 27.86 -4.73
C ARG A 467 13.67 26.57 -4.00
N ALA A 468 13.07 25.60 -4.70
CA ALA A 468 12.84 24.26 -4.16
C ALA A 468 14.16 23.55 -3.82
N ALA A 469 15.18 23.67 -4.66
CA ALA A 469 16.51 23.09 -4.43
C ALA A 469 17.15 23.54 -3.11
N LYS A 470 16.95 24.81 -2.73
CA LYS A 470 17.41 25.34 -1.45
C LYS A 470 16.80 24.59 -0.26
N LEU A 471 15.53 24.20 -0.34
CA LEU A 471 14.88 23.40 0.71
C LEU A 471 15.40 21.98 0.76
N CYS A 472 15.91 21.45 -0.35
CA CYS A 472 16.55 20.15 -0.42
C CYS A 472 17.97 20.13 0.16
N GLY A 473 18.48 21.23 0.73
CA GLY A 473 19.83 21.30 1.28
C GLY A 473 20.93 21.60 0.25
N MET A 474 20.56 21.95 -0.98
CA MET A 474 21.53 22.34 -2.01
C MET A 474 22.02 23.77 -1.77
N ASP A 475 23.31 24.02 -1.98
CA ASP A 475 23.87 25.37 -1.98
C ASP A 475 23.52 26.10 -3.29
N THR A 476 22.47 26.91 -3.23
CA THR A 476 21.98 27.72 -4.35
C THR A 476 22.66 29.08 -4.44
N THR A 477 23.64 29.38 -3.59
CA THR A 477 24.32 30.68 -3.61
C THR A 477 25.43 30.70 -4.65
N LEU A 478 25.52 31.80 -5.40
CA LEU A 478 26.55 32.02 -6.41
C LEU A 478 27.08 33.44 -6.26
N SER A 479 28.39 33.60 -6.39
CA SER A 479 28.98 34.92 -6.56
C SER A 479 28.66 35.47 -7.96
N PRO A 480 28.65 36.81 -8.14
CA PRO A 480 28.42 37.41 -9.46
C PRO A 480 29.35 36.87 -10.55
N SER A 481 30.62 36.60 -10.21
CA SER A 481 31.58 36.01 -11.14
C SER A 481 31.21 34.58 -11.54
N GLU A 482 30.75 33.74 -10.61
CA GLU A 482 30.35 32.36 -10.93
C GLU A 482 29.12 32.31 -11.83
N THR A 483 28.15 33.20 -11.59
CA THR A 483 26.96 33.34 -12.44
C THR A 483 27.38 33.75 -13.85
N THR A 484 28.17 34.82 -14.00
CA THR A 484 28.64 35.28 -15.31
C THR A 484 29.48 34.23 -16.01
N ASP A 485 30.46 33.62 -15.34
CA ASP A 485 31.35 32.63 -15.96
C ASP A 485 30.61 31.37 -16.43
N THR A 486 29.61 30.92 -15.67
CA THR A 486 28.77 29.77 -16.06
C THR A 486 27.96 30.08 -17.31
N LEU A 487 27.26 31.22 -17.31
CA LEU A 487 26.36 31.58 -18.40
C LEU A 487 27.13 32.01 -19.66
N ASP A 488 28.21 32.77 -19.54
CA ASP A 488 29.05 33.21 -20.67
C ASP A 488 29.71 32.01 -21.37
N ARG A 489 30.13 30.99 -20.61
CA ARG A 489 30.74 29.78 -21.17
C ARG A 489 29.76 28.99 -22.04
N LEU A 490 28.49 28.93 -21.65
CA LEU A 490 27.47 28.13 -22.33
C LEU A 490 26.79 28.90 -23.47
N PHE A 491 26.57 30.21 -23.31
CA PHE A 491 25.73 31.00 -24.21
C PHE A 491 26.46 32.18 -24.88
N GLY A 492 27.60 32.63 -24.32
CA GLY A 492 28.29 33.86 -24.72
C GLY A 492 27.76 35.11 -24.02
N ARG A 493 28.26 36.30 -24.40
CA ARG A 493 28.03 37.56 -23.65
C ARG A 493 26.64 38.20 -23.75
N GLU A 494 25.85 37.83 -24.76
CA GLU A 494 24.47 38.34 -24.92
C GLU A 494 23.49 37.23 -24.56
N ILE A 495 23.01 37.26 -23.33
CA ILE A 495 22.18 36.19 -22.76
C ILE A 495 20.76 36.71 -22.57
N PRO A 496 19.75 36.14 -23.24
CA PRO A 496 18.36 36.62 -23.17
C PRO A 496 17.63 36.22 -21.87
N ILE A 497 18.36 36.01 -20.78
CA ILE A 497 17.83 35.66 -19.45
C ILE A 497 17.63 36.95 -18.67
N ALA A 498 16.46 37.11 -18.05
CA ALA A 498 16.22 38.28 -17.21
C ALA A 498 17.18 38.32 -16.00
N PRO A 499 17.67 39.51 -15.57
CA PRO A 499 18.65 39.61 -14.49
C PRO A 499 18.28 38.87 -13.20
N TRP A 500 16.99 38.85 -12.85
CA TRP A 500 16.48 38.16 -11.66
C TRP A 500 16.51 36.63 -11.74
N ALA A 501 16.65 36.06 -12.94
CA ALA A 501 16.69 34.62 -13.19
C ALA A 501 18.13 34.10 -13.39
N MET A 502 19.12 34.98 -13.60
CA MET A 502 20.48 34.59 -13.98
C MET A 502 21.11 33.61 -12.98
N ASP A 503 21.05 33.91 -11.68
CA ASP A 503 21.60 33.03 -10.64
C ASP A 503 20.91 31.65 -10.62
N SER A 504 19.58 31.63 -10.83
CA SER A 504 18.81 30.38 -10.86
C SER A 504 19.18 29.53 -12.08
N TYR A 505 19.37 30.14 -13.25
CA TYR A 505 19.87 29.43 -14.43
C TYR A 505 21.28 28.89 -14.22
N ALA A 506 22.20 29.73 -13.74
CA ALA A 506 23.57 29.32 -13.50
C ALA A 506 23.64 28.14 -12.50
N PHE A 507 22.87 28.21 -11.42
CA PHE A 507 22.76 27.13 -10.44
C PHE A 507 22.19 25.85 -11.04
N CYS A 508 21.05 25.93 -11.73
CA CYS A 508 20.39 24.75 -12.28
C CYS A 508 21.23 24.07 -13.39
N LEU A 509 21.93 24.85 -14.22
CA LEU A 509 22.86 24.32 -15.22
C LEU A 509 24.08 23.64 -14.58
N ARG A 510 24.69 24.29 -13.57
CA ARG A 510 25.86 23.73 -12.85
C ARG A 510 25.51 22.43 -12.13
N SER A 511 24.30 22.34 -11.60
CA SER A 511 23.85 21.22 -10.77
C SER A 511 23.19 20.09 -11.57
N GLY A 512 23.16 20.17 -12.91
CA GLY A 512 22.51 19.18 -13.77
C GLY A 512 20.98 19.15 -13.67
N ILE A 513 20.37 20.11 -12.98
CA ILE A 513 18.91 20.24 -12.87
C ILE A 513 18.30 20.69 -14.20
N LEU A 514 19.03 21.54 -14.93
CA LEU A 514 18.64 22.06 -16.23
C LEU A 514 19.73 21.71 -17.25
N GLU A 515 19.33 21.21 -18.41
CA GLU A 515 20.22 20.96 -19.54
C GLU A 515 19.74 21.78 -20.73
N LEU A 516 20.56 22.75 -21.15
CA LEU A 516 20.31 23.60 -22.32
C LEU A 516 21.61 23.80 -23.10
N THR A 517 21.47 24.02 -24.41
CA THR A 517 22.52 24.51 -25.30
C THR A 517 22.19 25.94 -25.74
N LYS A 518 23.11 26.59 -26.43
CA LYS A 518 22.87 27.93 -26.96
C LYS A 518 21.72 27.97 -27.96
N GLU A 519 21.52 26.89 -28.73
CA GLU A 519 20.52 26.78 -29.78
C GLU A 519 19.10 26.59 -29.24
N ASN A 520 18.93 26.14 -27.99
CA ASN A 520 17.63 25.87 -27.38
C ASN A 520 17.30 26.78 -26.17
N LEU A 521 18.12 27.80 -25.92
CA LEU A 521 17.89 28.77 -24.86
C LEU A 521 16.77 29.75 -25.26
N GLU A 522 15.56 29.51 -24.74
CA GLU A 522 14.38 30.37 -24.96
C GLU A 522 13.72 30.76 -23.62
N PRO A 523 14.28 31.71 -22.85
CA PRO A 523 13.89 31.93 -21.45
C PRO A 523 12.44 32.40 -21.27
N THR A 524 11.90 33.15 -22.24
CA THR A 524 10.54 33.71 -22.18
C THR A 524 9.46 32.78 -22.76
N ARG A 525 9.84 31.65 -23.38
CA ARG A 525 8.88 30.70 -23.94
C ARG A 525 8.10 29.99 -22.83
N ILE A 526 6.83 29.68 -23.11
CA ILE A 526 6.02 28.81 -22.25
C ILE A 526 6.69 27.44 -22.15
N ILE A 527 6.94 27.00 -20.92
CA ILE A 527 7.58 25.72 -20.65
C ILE A 527 6.59 24.55 -20.79
N ARG A 528 7.07 23.41 -21.29
CA ARG A 528 6.27 22.19 -21.47
C ARG A 528 6.23 21.34 -20.21
N ARG A 529 5.20 20.50 -20.07
CA ARG A 529 5.07 19.53 -18.97
C ARG A 529 6.26 18.60 -18.88
N SER A 530 6.76 18.10 -20.01
CA SER A 530 7.93 17.20 -20.05
C SER A 530 9.19 17.85 -19.49
N GLU A 531 9.43 19.13 -19.81
CA GLU A 531 10.59 19.89 -19.34
C GLU A 531 10.54 20.15 -17.84
N ILE A 532 9.36 20.51 -17.31
CA ILE A 532 9.17 20.63 -15.86
C ILE A 532 9.39 19.29 -15.17
N SER A 533 8.87 18.21 -15.76
CA SER A 533 9.04 16.85 -15.21
C SER A 533 10.50 16.46 -15.17
N GLN A 534 11.26 16.76 -16.22
CA GLN A 534 12.71 16.51 -16.26
C GLN A 534 13.45 17.30 -15.19
N MET A 535 13.18 18.61 -15.08
CA MET A 535 13.84 19.44 -14.06
C MET A 535 13.54 18.97 -12.64
N LEU A 536 12.27 18.62 -12.36
CA LEU A 536 11.88 18.14 -11.03
C LEU A 536 12.52 16.78 -10.74
N TYR A 537 12.54 15.86 -11.70
CA TYR A 537 13.25 14.59 -11.57
C TYR A 537 14.73 14.80 -11.26
N ASN A 538 15.43 15.63 -12.03
CA ASN A 538 16.85 15.91 -11.83
C ASN A 538 17.11 16.58 -10.47
N LEU A 539 16.22 17.48 -10.03
CA LEU A 539 16.28 18.06 -8.69
C LEU A 539 16.18 16.98 -7.61
N LEU A 540 15.18 16.10 -7.69
CA LEU A 540 14.99 15.07 -6.68
C LEU A 540 16.15 14.05 -6.69
N ASP A 541 16.71 13.74 -7.85
CA ASP A 541 17.88 12.87 -7.97
C ASP A 541 19.12 13.52 -7.34
N ALA A 542 19.43 14.76 -7.71
CA ALA A 542 20.56 15.52 -7.17
C ALA A 542 20.43 15.78 -5.67
N ALA A 543 19.19 15.86 -5.17
CA ALA A 543 18.89 16.00 -3.75
C ALA A 543 18.91 14.67 -2.99
N GLU A 544 19.11 13.53 -3.65
CA GLU A 544 18.99 12.17 -3.07
C GLU A 544 17.60 11.88 -2.46
N LEU A 545 16.55 12.40 -3.11
CA LEU A 545 15.14 12.25 -2.71
C LEU A 545 14.35 11.29 -3.60
N LEU A 546 14.94 10.75 -4.68
CA LEU A 546 14.35 9.65 -5.44
C LEU A 546 14.58 8.32 -4.72
N ALA A 547 13.54 7.48 -4.67
CA ALA A 547 13.68 6.09 -4.27
C ALA A 547 14.59 5.36 -5.27
N LYS A 548 15.70 4.79 -4.78
CA LYS A 548 16.69 4.04 -5.59
C LYS A 548 16.33 2.56 -5.71
#